data_AF-A0A348UQ07-F1
#
_entry.id   AF-A0A348UQ07-F1
#
_cell.length_a   1.000
_cell.length_b   1.000
_cell.length_c   1.000
_cell.angle_alpha   90.00
_cell.angle_beta   90.00
_cell.angle_gamma   90.00
#
_symmetry.space_group_name_H-M   'P 1'
#
loop_
_entity.id
_entity.type
_entity.pdbx_description
1 polymer ?
#
loop_
_entity_poly.entity_id
_entity_poly.type
_entity_poly.pdbx_seq_one_letter_code
_entity_poly.pdbx_strand_id
1 'polypeptide(L)'
;MLCGLIRAYSCRSYSKAWAAWVMASSRCWRAASGATGRRKKMGFRKICGAWIAVLALLSVAPARADYQELDAIVALVNDDVILASELLSRLKTVQDQITEQKMQMPPRDVIISQIMERLILESLQMQDAERRGVSIDDEQLTAAVASIAEQNGLTMDQFQQTLVTEGLNYSEFREQIRREMMISRLQRNLISRRVAISEQEVNDLINSPYYKQLLSDEYRVGHILLSIADEDDQAARSAAREAANEIVASLREGADFA
;
A
#
# COMPACT_ATOMS: atom_id res chain seq x y z
N MET A 1 -10.72 -16.38 -33.36
CA MET A 1 -9.41 -16.32 -34.02
C MET A 1 -8.39 -15.93 -32.96
N LEU A 2 -7.72 -16.91 -32.34
CA LEU A 2 -6.32 -17.31 -32.62
C LEU A 2 -5.34 -16.13 -32.40
N CYS A 3 -4.59 -16.04 -31.29
CA CYS A 3 -3.46 -16.85 -30.81
C CYS A 3 -2.09 -16.40 -31.39
N GLY A 4 -1.12 -16.14 -30.49
CA GLY A 4 0.33 -16.06 -30.77
C GLY A 4 0.92 -14.64 -30.77
N LEU A 5 2.03 -14.29 -30.12
CA LEU A 5 3.13 -15.06 -29.53
C LEU A 5 3.74 -14.31 -28.33
N ILE A 6 3.86 -15.00 -27.21
CA ILE A 6 4.73 -14.65 -26.07
C ILE A 6 6.07 -15.37 -26.28
N ARG A 7 7.18 -14.63 -26.23
CA ARG A 7 8.53 -15.18 -26.34
C ARG A 7 9.09 -15.42 -24.94
N ALA A 8 9.16 -16.70 -24.56
CA ALA A 8 9.74 -17.16 -23.31
C ALA A 8 11.28 -17.10 -23.35
N TYR A 9 11.88 -16.50 -22.32
CA TYR A 9 13.24 -16.77 -21.90
C TYR A 9 13.17 -17.45 -20.53
N SER A 10 13.41 -18.76 -20.47
CA SER A 10 13.60 -19.50 -19.23
C SER A 10 15.07 -19.93 -19.12
N CYS A 11 15.79 -19.30 -18.19
CA CYS A 11 17.10 -19.77 -17.77
C CYS A 11 16.92 -20.74 -16.59
N ARG A 12 16.86 -22.02 -16.97
CA ARG A 12 17.47 -23.19 -16.35
C ARG A 12 18.04 -23.05 -14.91
N SER A 13 17.51 -23.93 -14.06
CA SER A 13 18.27 -24.78 -13.12
C SER A 13 18.73 -24.20 -11.78
N TYR A 14 17.84 -24.23 -10.78
CA TYR A 14 18.20 -24.52 -9.38
C TYR A 14 17.03 -25.23 -8.68
N SER A 15 16.81 -26.52 -8.95
CA SER A 15 15.87 -27.34 -8.15
C SER A 15 16.29 -28.79 -7.92
N LYS A 16 17.51 -29.19 -8.34
CA LYS A 16 17.98 -30.57 -8.21
C LYS A 16 19.00 -30.82 -7.09
N ALA A 17 19.38 -29.79 -6.34
CA ALA A 17 20.36 -29.93 -5.24
C ALA A 17 19.73 -30.28 -3.87
N TRP A 18 18.43 -30.01 -3.67
CA TRP A 18 17.78 -30.28 -2.37
C TRP A 18 17.24 -31.72 -2.22
N ALA A 19 16.85 -32.37 -3.33
CA ALA A 19 16.31 -33.73 -3.28
C ALA A 19 17.38 -34.85 -3.25
N ALA A 20 18.64 -34.53 -3.60
CA ALA A 20 19.73 -35.52 -3.65
C ALA A 20 20.41 -35.76 -2.29
N TRP A 21 20.25 -34.85 -1.32
CA TRP A 21 20.92 -34.95 -0.01
C TRP A 21 20.11 -35.74 1.04
N VAL A 22 18.78 -35.83 0.88
CA VAL A 22 17.89 -36.52 1.85
C VAL A 22 17.69 -38.01 1.54
N MET A 23 18.04 -38.49 0.34
CA MET A 23 17.85 -39.89 -0.05
C MET A 23 19.12 -40.77 0.01
N ALA A 24 20.25 -40.24 0.48
CA ALA A 24 21.52 -40.98 0.60
C ALA A 24 21.76 -41.63 1.98
N SER A 25 20.85 -41.49 2.96
CA SER A 25 21.05 -41.98 4.33
C SER A 25 20.17 -43.18 4.76
N SER A 26 19.32 -43.72 3.89
CA SER A 26 18.34 -44.77 4.27
C SER A 26 18.52 -46.12 3.56
N ARG A 27 19.63 -46.34 2.86
CA ARG A 27 19.98 -47.62 2.21
C ARG A 27 21.33 -48.18 2.68
N CYS A 28 21.44 -48.46 3.98
CA CYS A 28 22.51 -49.31 4.50
C CYS A 28 22.07 -50.20 5.68
N TRP A 29 20.76 -50.43 5.83
CA TRP A 29 20.17 -51.22 6.91
C TRP A 29 19.34 -52.39 6.36
N ARG A 30 19.98 -53.29 5.60
CA ARG A 30 19.39 -54.60 5.30
C ARG A 30 20.44 -55.64 4.84
N ALA A 31 21.46 -55.91 5.65
CA ALA A 31 22.30 -57.10 5.51
C ALA A 31 23.19 -57.32 6.75
N ALA A 32 22.64 -57.83 7.85
CA ALA A 32 23.42 -58.44 8.93
C ALA A 32 22.52 -59.23 9.90
N SER A 33 21.87 -60.29 9.41
CA SER A 33 21.24 -61.29 10.28
C SER A 33 21.85 -62.65 9.96
N GLY A 34 22.82 -63.07 10.78
CA GLY A 34 23.40 -64.41 10.67
C GLY A 34 24.81 -64.52 11.25
N ALA A 35 24.94 -64.51 12.58
CA ALA A 35 26.09 -65.12 13.26
C ALA A 35 25.75 -65.34 14.74
N THR A 36 25.23 -66.51 15.05
CA THR A 36 25.21 -67.10 16.39
C THR A 36 26.66 -67.38 16.80
N GLY A 37 27.18 -66.62 17.78
CA GLY A 37 28.59 -66.75 18.16
C GLY A 37 28.95 -66.10 19.48
N ARG A 38 28.78 -66.86 20.57
CA ARG A 38 29.61 -66.89 21.78
C ARG A 38 29.74 -65.57 22.60
N ARG A 39 29.04 -65.58 23.74
CA ARG A 39 29.18 -64.68 24.91
C ARG A 39 30.65 -64.29 25.19
N LYS A 40 30.92 -62.98 25.25
CA LYS A 40 31.86 -62.38 26.21
C LYS A 40 31.28 -61.06 26.74
N LYS A 41 30.99 -61.01 28.04
CA LYS A 41 30.69 -59.79 28.77
C LYS A 41 31.98 -58.97 28.86
N MET A 42 32.04 -57.78 28.27
CA MET A 42 33.04 -56.76 28.58
C MET A 42 32.39 -55.39 28.66
N GLY A 43 32.86 -54.60 29.63
CA GLY A 43 32.12 -53.53 30.30
C GLY A 43 31.80 -52.30 29.44
N PHE A 44 30.52 -51.97 29.39
CA PHE A 44 29.93 -50.87 28.61
C PHE A 44 30.04 -49.49 29.30
N ARG A 45 30.91 -49.32 30.29
CA ARG A 45 30.96 -48.12 31.15
C ARG A 45 31.93 -47.01 30.70
N LYS A 46 32.71 -47.20 29.62
CA LYS A 46 33.75 -46.23 29.21
C LYS A 46 33.59 -45.64 27.80
N ILE A 47 32.60 -46.05 27.01
CA ILE A 47 32.46 -45.61 25.61
C ILE A 47 31.49 -44.41 25.47
N CYS A 48 30.57 -44.22 26.42
CA CYS A 48 29.63 -43.09 26.40
C CYS A 48 30.29 -41.72 26.69
N GLY A 49 31.41 -41.68 27.41
CA GLY A 49 32.09 -40.41 27.74
C GLY A 49 32.82 -39.76 26.56
N ALA A 50 33.30 -40.56 25.60
CA ALA A 50 34.05 -40.06 24.45
C ALA A 50 33.13 -39.42 23.38
N TRP A 51 31.88 -39.88 23.25
CA TRP A 51 30.93 -39.32 22.30
C TRP A 51 30.35 -37.96 22.73
N ILE A 52 30.23 -37.72 24.04
CA ILE A 52 29.75 -36.44 24.59
C ILE A 52 30.81 -35.33 24.38
N ALA A 53 32.10 -35.65 24.46
CA ALA A 53 33.17 -34.69 24.23
C ALA A 53 33.31 -34.26 22.75
N VAL A 54 33.02 -35.16 21.80
CA VAL A 54 33.05 -34.84 20.36
C VAL A 54 31.82 -34.04 19.93
N LEU A 55 30.65 -34.26 20.55
CA LEU A 55 29.44 -33.48 20.27
C LEU A 55 29.53 -32.05 20.80
N ALA A 56 30.23 -31.83 21.92
CA ALA A 56 30.45 -30.51 22.49
C ALA A 56 31.41 -29.63 21.67
N LEU A 57 32.29 -30.24 20.85
CA LEU A 57 33.24 -29.49 20.01
C LEU A 57 32.63 -29.00 18.69
N LEU A 58 31.48 -29.52 18.26
CA LEU A 58 30.79 -29.09 17.03
C LEU A 58 29.76 -27.96 17.25
N SER A 59 29.57 -27.48 18.47
CA SER A 59 28.56 -26.45 18.80
C SER A 59 29.04 -25.01 18.66
N VAL A 60 30.29 -24.78 18.25
CA VAL A 60 30.81 -23.41 18.03
C VAL A 60 30.47 -22.99 16.60
N ALA A 61 29.19 -22.66 16.37
CA ALA A 61 28.80 -21.91 15.18
C ALA A 61 29.33 -20.46 15.34
N PRO A 62 30.00 -19.88 14.32
CA PRO A 62 30.34 -18.47 14.38
C PRO A 62 29.04 -17.68 14.39
N ALA A 63 28.78 -16.96 15.49
CA ALA A 63 27.73 -15.97 15.53
C ALA A 63 28.06 -14.92 14.46
N ARG A 64 27.37 -15.00 13.33
CA ARG A 64 27.36 -13.91 12.35
C ARG A 64 26.48 -12.82 12.93
N ALA A 65 27.12 -11.89 13.62
CA ALA A 65 26.50 -10.61 13.93
C ALA A 65 26.34 -9.87 12.60
N ASP A 66 25.10 -9.70 12.15
CA ASP A 66 24.81 -8.79 11.04
C ASP A 66 25.21 -7.38 11.47
N TYR A 67 26.01 -6.74 10.64
CA TYR A 67 26.47 -5.38 10.83
C TYR A 67 25.28 -4.44 10.60
N GLN A 68 24.69 -3.92 11.67
CA GLN A 68 23.69 -2.85 11.55
C GLN A 68 24.45 -1.54 11.28
N GLU A 69 24.35 -1.02 10.05
CA GLU A 69 24.81 0.33 9.74
C GLU A 69 24.05 1.31 10.65
N LEU A 70 24.78 2.11 11.43
CA LEU A 70 24.17 3.24 12.12
C LEU A 70 23.69 4.24 11.06
N ASP A 71 22.40 4.53 11.08
CA ASP A 71 21.79 5.47 10.16
C ASP A 71 22.37 6.87 10.35
N ALA A 72 22.54 7.59 9.24
CA ALA A 72 23.15 8.91 9.23
C ALA A 72 22.10 10.00 9.46
N ILE A 73 22.50 11.05 10.18
CA ILE A 73 21.65 12.23 10.41
C ILE A 73 21.84 13.20 9.25
N VAL A 74 20.75 13.59 8.60
CA VAL A 74 20.76 14.56 7.50
C VAL A 74 20.34 15.96 7.93
N ALA A 75 19.50 16.07 8.96
CA ALA A 75 19.11 17.36 9.54
C ALA A 75 18.66 17.21 11.01
N LEU A 76 18.80 18.30 11.77
CA LEU A 76 18.29 18.44 13.14
C LEU A 76 17.22 19.54 13.14
N VAL A 77 16.03 19.23 13.66
CA VAL A 77 14.87 20.12 13.68
C VAL A 77 14.36 20.26 15.12
N ASN A 78 14.83 21.30 15.81
CA ASN A 78 14.66 21.49 17.26
C ASN A 78 15.14 20.25 18.04
N ASP A 79 14.22 19.51 18.64
CA ASP A 79 14.46 18.33 19.47
C ASP A 79 14.35 17.00 18.69
N ASP A 80 14.06 17.06 17.38
CA ASP A 80 13.87 15.89 16.52
C ASP A 80 14.93 15.81 15.40
N VAL A 81 15.17 14.60 14.90
CA VAL A 81 16.27 14.28 13.98
C VAL A 81 15.72 13.63 12.71
N ILE A 82 16.05 14.20 11.56
CA ILE A 82 15.72 13.60 10.26
C ILE A 82 16.88 12.69 9.84
N LEU A 83 16.54 11.43 9.56
CA LEU A 83 17.48 10.38 9.21
C LEU A 83 17.65 10.24 7.69
N ALA A 84 18.79 9.69 7.26
CA ALA A 84 19.06 9.41 5.85
C ALA A 84 18.12 8.33 5.30
N SER A 85 17.80 7.30 6.08
CA SER A 85 16.83 6.26 5.67
C SER A 85 15.45 6.83 5.37
N GLU A 86 14.98 7.81 6.15
CA GLU A 86 13.67 8.45 5.96
C GLU A 86 13.63 9.26 4.67
N LEU A 87 14.67 10.06 4.41
CA LEU A 87 14.83 10.80 3.16
C LEU A 87 14.84 9.86 1.95
N LEU A 88 15.58 8.76 2.02
CA LEU A 88 15.70 7.78 0.94
C LEU A 88 14.39 7.00 0.73
N SER A 89 13.72 6.62 1.80
CA SER A 89 12.40 5.98 1.76
C SER A 89 11.39 6.88 1.05
N ARG A 90 11.34 8.17 1.43
CA ARG A 90 10.42 9.13 0.83
C ARG A 90 10.77 9.44 -0.63
N LEU A 91 12.06 9.50 -0.96
CA LEU A 91 12.53 9.64 -2.33
C LEU A 91 12.05 8.48 -3.20
N LYS A 92 12.18 7.24 -2.72
CA LYS A 92 11.70 6.05 -3.44
C LYS A 92 10.20 6.12 -3.70
N THR A 93 9.39 6.41 -2.67
CA THR A 93 7.92 6.52 -2.84
C THR A 93 7.54 7.56 -3.90
N VAL A 94 8.18 8.73 -3.89
CA VAL A 94 7.90 9.78 -4.88
C VAL A 94 8.32 9.37 -6.30
N GLN A 95 9.46 8.67 -6.43
CA GLN A 95 9.94 8.17 -7.73
C GLN A 95 9.02 7.09 -8.30
N ASP A 96 8.55 6.16 -7.47
CA ASP A 96 7.62 5.11 -7.86
C ASP A 96 6.31 5.74 -8.35
N GLN A 97 5.77 6.72 -7.61
CA GLN A 97 4.55 7.44 -7.99
C GLN A 97 4.66 8.22 -9.31
N ILE A 98 5.79 8.91 -9.54
CA ILE A 98 6.03 9.64 -10.81
C ILE A 98 6.10 8.66 -11.98
N THR A 99 6.72 7.51 -11.77
CA THR A 99 6.88 6.46 -12.79
C THR A 99 5.53 5.84 -13.16
N GLU A 100 4.70 5.53 -12.17
CA GLU A 100 3.33 5.03 -12.36
C GLU A 100 2.45 6.02 -13.14
N GLN A 101 2.57 7.30 -12.82
CA GLN A 101 1.82 8.38 -13.49
C GLN A 101 2.42 8.77 -14.86
N LYS A 102 3.51 8.13 -15.29
CA LYS A 102 4.23 8.40 -16.55
C LYS A 102 4.62 9.88 -16.73
N MET A 103 4.92 10.55 -15.63
CA MET A 103 5.35 11.96 -15.64
C MET A 103 6.86 12.07 -15.85
N GLN A 104 7.31 13.22 -16.36
CA GLN A 104 8.73 13.49 -16.50
C GLN A 104 9.37 13.70 -15.13
N MET A 105 10.41 12.92 -14.82
CA MET A 105 11.11 13.01 -13.54
C MET A 105 11.91 14.32 -13.45
N PRO A 106 11.70 15.15 -12.40
CA PRO A 106 12.51 16.34 -12.17
C PRO A 106 13.99 16.02 -11.90
N PRO A 107 14.88 17.03 -11.94
CA PRO A 107 16.27 16.87 -11.52
C PRO A 107 16.36 16.37 -10.07
N ARG A 108 17.34 15.49 -9.80
CA ARG A 108 17.45 14.78 -8.52
C ARG A 108 17.62 15.73 -7.32
N ASP A 109 18.39 16.79 -7.50
CA ASP A 109 18.62 17.85 -6.50
C ASP A 109 17.34 18.61 -6.12
N VAL A 110 16.47 18.87 -7.10
CA VAL A 110 15.17 19.51 -6.87
C VAL A 110 14.24 18.59 -6.08
N ILE A 111 14.19 17.30 -6.41
CA ILE A 111 13.34 16.34 -5.69
C ILE A 111 13.83 16.18 -4.25
N ILE A 112 15.14 16.01 -4.05
CA ILE A 112 15.73 15.84 -2.70
C ILE A 112 15.45 17.06 -1.83
N SER A 113 15.64 18.28 -2.36
CA SER A 113 15.38 19.50 -1.59
C SER A 113 13.91 19.65 -1.21
N GLN A 114 12.99 19.34 -2.12
CA GLN A 114 11.54 19.36 -1.83
C GLN A 114 11.14 18.33 -0.77
N ILE A 115 11.70 17.13 -0.84
CA ILE A 115 11.43 16.09 0.16
C ILE A 115 12.01 16.49 1.52
N MET A 116 13.22 17.04 1.55
CA MET A 116 13.83 17.53 2.79
C MET A 116 12.96 18.62 3.44
N GLU A 117 12.51 19.60 2.66
CA GLU A 117 11.61 20.66 3.17
C GLU A 117 10.29 20.09 3.69
N ARG A 118 9.74 19.07 3.02
CA ARG A 118 8.56 18.35 3.48
C ARG A 118 8.81 17.63 4.81
N LEU A 119 9.92 16.91 4.96
CA LEU A 119 10.26 16.20 6.20
C LEU A 119 10.47 17.18 7.37
N ILE A 120 11.13 18.31 7.13
CA ILE A 120 11.29 19.37 8.13
C ILE A 120 9.92 19.92 8.56
N LEU A 121 9.05 20.24 7.60
CA LEU A 121 7.73 20.76 7.90
C LEU A 121 6.88 19.74 8.66
N GLU A 122 6.95 18.47 8.28
CA GLU A 122 6.25 17.36 8.94
C GLU A 122 6.71 17.23 10.40
N SER A 123 8.02 17.21 10.65
CA SER A 123 8.58 17.18 12.02
C SER A 123 8.12 18.39 12.85
N LEU A 124 8.15 19.61 12.29
CA LEU A 124 7.66 20.80 12.98
C LEU A 124 6.16 20.73 13.31
N GLN A 125 5.35 20.18 12.41
CA GLN A 125 3.91 19.99 12.62
C GLN A 125 3.63 18.94 13.68
N MET A 126 4.38 17.85 13.69
CA MET A 126 4.29 16.81 14.72
C MET A 126 4.62 17.37 16.11
N GLN A 127 5.72 18.12 16.23
CA GLN A 127 6.09 18.81 17.47
C GLN A 127 5.01 19.80 17.94
N ASP A 128 4.39 20.56 17.02
CA ASP A 128 3.29 21.48 17.37
C ASP A 128 2.01 20.73 17.78
N ALA A 129 1.70 19.60 17.13
CA ALA A 129 0.58 18.73 17.48
C ALA A 129 0.75 18.19 18.91
N GLU A 130 1.92 17.65 19.25
CA GLU A 130 2.23 17.13 20.59
C GLU A 130 2.15 18.21 21.66
N ARG A 131 2.77 19.37 21.44
CA ARG A 131 2.70 20.50 22.39
C ARG A 131 1.28 20.98 22.67
N ARG A 132 0.36 20.80 21.72
CA ARG A 132 -1.06 21.17 21.85
C ARG A 132 -1.94 20.02 22.34
N GLY A 133 -1.36 18.86 22.65
CA GLY A 133 -2.09 17.68 23.11
C GLY A 133 -2.97 17.05 22.01
N VAL A 134 -2.61 17.21 20.74
CA VAL A 134 -3.31 16.56 19.62
C VAL A 134 -2.79 15.13 19.50
N SER A 135 -3.59 14.16 19.94
CA SER A 135 -3.32 12.72 19.78
C SER A 135 -4.44 12.04 19.00
N ILE A 136 -4.17 10.83 18.51
CA ILE A 136 -5.15 9.95 17.85
C ILE A 136 -5.23 8.66 18.67
N ASP A 137 -6.44 8.29 19.08
CA ASP A 137 -6.66 7.01 19.78
C ASP A 137 -6.58 5.83 18.80
N ASP A 138 -6.32 4.64 19.33
CA ASP A 138 -6.11 3.44 18.50
C ASP A 138 -7.40 3.00 17.79
N GLU A 139 -8.56 3.36 18.33
CA GLU A 139 -9.88 3.07 17.76
C GLU A 139 -10.12 3.89 16.49
N GLN A 140 -9.86 5.20 16.53
CA GLN A 140 -9.86 6.09 15.37
C GLN A 140 -8.86 5.66 14.32
N LEU A 141 -7.66 5.26 14.74
CA LEU A 141 -6.65 4.77 13.81
C LEU A 141 -7.11 3.49 13.11
N THR A 142 -7.67 2.54 13.85
CA THR A 142 -8.19 1.28 13.28
C THR A 142 -9.33 1.56 12.30
N ALA A 143 -10.26 2.45 12.65
CA ALA A 143 -11.35 2.86 11.76
C ALA A 143 -10.83 3.55 10.49
N ALA A 144 -9.82 4.41 10.60
CA ALA A 144 -9.21 5.07 9.45
C ALA A 144 -8.53 4.06 8.51
N VAL A 145 -7.75 3.12 9.05
CA VAL A 145 -7.10 2.08 8.24
C VAL A 145 -8.14 1.18 7.57
N ALA A 146 -9.21 0.81 8.26
CA ALA A 146 -10.30 0.02 7.67
C ALA A 146 -10.98 0.78 6.52
N SER A 147 -11.20 2.08 6.66
CA SER A 147 -11.75 2.91 5.59
C SER A 147 -10.82 3.00 4.37
N ILE A 148 -9.50 3.03 4.58
CA ILE A 148 -8.53 3.00 3.47
C ILE A 148 -8.59 1.65 2.74
N ALA A 149 -8.68 0.54 3.48
CA ALA A 149 -8.82 -0.79 2.88
C ALA A 149 -10.11 -0.88 2.05
N GLU A 150 -11.23 -0.40 2.58
CA GLU A 150 -12.53 -0.36 1.89
C GLU A 150 -12.50 0.51 0.63
N GLN A 151 -11.84 1.68 0.67
CA GLN A 151 -11.66 2.55 -0.51
C GLN A 151 -10.86 1.87 -1.62
N ASN A 152 -9.97 0.93 -1.29
CA ASN A 152 -9.23 0.13 -2.25
C ASN A 152 -9.98 -1.16 -2.66
N GLY A 153 -11.21 -1.37 -2.17
CA GLY A 153 -12.00 -2.57 -2.44
C GLY A 153 -11.43 -3.84 -1.83
N LEU A 154 -10.60 -3.72 -0.78
CA LEU A 154 -9.92 -4.83 -0.13
C LEU A 154 -10.51 -5.09 1.26
N THR A 155 -10.55 -6.36 1.66
CA THR A 155 -10.77 -6.70 3.07
C THR A 155 -9.53 -6.38 3.89
N MET A 156 -9.67 -6.28 5.22
CA MET A 156 -8.54 -5.96 6.10
C MET A 156 -7.39 -6.98 5.99
N ASP A 157 -7.71 -8.26 5.86
CA ASP A 157 -6.71 -9.33 5.70
C ASP A 157 -6.00 -9.25 4.35
N GLN A 158 -6.75 -8.97 3.28
CA GLN A 158 -6.18 -8.76 1.94
C GLN A 158 -5.29 -7.52 1.91
N PHE A 159 -5.72 -6.44 2.55
CA PHE A 159 -4.95 -5.20 2.64
C PHE A 159 -3.59 -5.42 3.32
N GLN A 160 -3.56 -6.15 4.45
CA GLN A 160 -2.30 -6.50 5.11
C GLN A 160 -1.39 -7.35 4.23
N GLN A 161 -1.93 -8.30 3.47
CA GLN A 161 -1.16 -9.13 2.53
C GLN A 161 -0.59 -8.31 1.37
N THR A 162 -1.35 -7.34 0.86
CA THR A 162 -0.88 -6.40 -0.17
C THR A 162 0.29 -5.58 0.34
N LEU A 163 0.20 -5.01 1.54
CA LEU A 163 1.30 -4.24 2.14
C LEU A 163 2.59 -5.05 2.28
N VAL A 164 2.49 -6.32 2.71
CA VAL A 164 3.65 -7.22 2.80
C VAL A 164 4.26 -7.51 1.42
N THR A 165 3.41 -7.62 0.39
CA THR A 165 3.85 -7.84 -1.00
C THR A 165 4.59 -6.61 -1.55
N GLU A 166 4.19 -5.42 -1.12
CA GLU A 166 4.84 -4.14 -1.44
C GLU A 166 6.10 -3.89 -0.59
N GLY A 167 6.39 -4.76 0.38
CA GLY A 167 7.54 -4.63 1.28
C GLY A 167 7.34 -3.63 2.41
N LEU A 168 6.10 -3.24 2.71
CA LEU A 168 5.73 -2.34 3.80
C LEU A 168 5.31 -3.14 5.04
N ASN A 169 5.79 -2.72 6.21
CA ASN A 169 5.33 -3.29 7.48
C ASN A 169 4.01 -2.64 7.89
N TYR A 170 3.02 -3.46 8.26
CA TYR A 170 1.73 -2.98 8.76
C TYR A 170 1.85 -2.04 9.98
N SER A 171 2.81 -2.26 10.89
CA SER A 171 3.02 -1.35 12.02
C SER A 171 3.53 0.01 11.57
N GLU A 172 4.50 0.05 10.66
CA GLU A 172 5.04 1.30 10.11
C GLU A 172 3.97 2.09 9.35
N PHE A 173 3.17 1.38 8.56
CA PHE A 173 2.02 1.96 7.87
C PHE A 173 1.02 2.57 8.85
N ARG A 174 0.64 1.85 9.92
CA ARG A 174 -0.24 2.37 10.97
C ARG A 174 0.33 3.63 11.62
N GLU A 175 1.62 3.65 11.93
CA GLU A 175 2.28 4.83 12.51
C GLU A 175 2.25 6.01 11.53
N GLN A 176 2.48 5.77 10.23
CA GLN A 176 2.38 6.81 9.21
C GLN A 176 0.97 7.40 9.16
N ILE A 177 -0.08 6.57 9.12
CA ILE A 177 -1.47 7.03 9.15
C ILE A 177 -1.75 7.83 10.42
N ARG A 178 -1.23 7.41 11.58
CA ARG A 178 -1.36 8.18 12.83
C ARG A 178 -0.78 9.58 12.70
N ARG A 179 0.44 9.72 12.16
CA ARG A 179 1.09 11.03 11.93
C ARG A 179 0.26 11.91 10.98
N GLU A 180 -0.19 11.35 9.87
CA GLU A 180 -1.03 12.08 8.89
C GLU A 180 -2.35 12.56 9.52
N MET A 181 -3.00 11.72 10.32
CA MET A 181 -4.22 12.08 11.05
C MET A 181 -3.97 13.18 12.09
N MET A 182 -2.85 13.13 12.83
CA MET A 182 -2.47 14.17 13.77
C MET A 182 -2.29 15.52 13.08
N ILE A 183 -1.54 15.55 11.97
CA ILE A 183 -1.31 16.76 11.19
C ILE A 183 -2.62 17.32 10.63
N SER A 184 -3.49 16.47 10.08
CA SER A 184 -4.82 16.87 9.60
C SER A 184 -5.69 17.45 10.73
N ARG A 185 -5.67 16.84 11.92
CA ARG A 185 -6.39 17.36 13.09
C ARG A 185 -5.82 18.70 13.56
N LEU A 186 -4.50 18.86 13.57
CA LEU A 186 -3.83 20.13 13.89
C LEU A 186 -4.27 21.23 12.91
N GLN A 187 -4.19 20.98 11.60
CA GLN A 187 -4.56 21.95 10.57
C GLN A 187 -6.03 22.37 10.69
N ARG A 188 -6.95 21.40 10.86
CA ARG A 188 -8.38 21.70 11.09
C ARG A 188 -8.60 22.58 12.31
N ASN A 189 -7.91 22.28 13.43
CA ASN A 189 -8.00 23.08 14.65
C ASN A 189 -7.45 24.51 14.50
N LEU A 190 -6.41 24.70 13.66
CA LEU A 190 -5.85 26.02 13.39
C LEU A 190 -6.75 26.84 12.47
N ILE A 191 -7.35 26.21 11.45
CA ILE A 191 -8.25 26.87 10.49
C ILE A 191 -9.56 27.26 11.18
N SER A 192 -10.18 26.36 11.94
CA SER A 192 -11.45 26.63 12.62
C SER A 192 -11.37 27.76 13.64
N ARG A 193 -10.18 28.02 14.21
CA ARG A 193 -9.94 29.16 15.10
C ARG A 193 -9.76 30.48 14.36
N ARG A 194 -9.32 30.46 13.10
CA ARG A 194 -9.02 31.65 12.30
C ARG A 194 -10.18 32.09 11.43
N VAL A 195 -10.99 31.15 10.98
CA VAL A 195 -12.09 31.38 10.03
C VAL A 195 -13.39 30.99 10.71
N ALA A 196 -14.23 31.99 11.00
CA ALA A 196 -15.62 31.81 11.39
C ALA A 196 -16.46 32.51 10.33
N ILE A 197 -17.30 31.74 9.62
CA ILE A 197 -18.24 32.28 8.65
C ILE A 197 -19.56 32.50 9.39
N SER A 198 -20.02 33.75 9.45
CA SER A 198 -21.30 34.09 10.07
C SER A 198 -22.47 33.79 9.14
N GLU A 199 -23.65 33.52 9.72
CA GLU A 199 -24.88 33.38 8.93
C GLU A 199 -25.17 34.66 8.13
N GLN A 200 -24.80 35.84 8.65
CA GLN A 200 -24.95 37.10 7.95
C GLN A 200 -24.11 37.15 6.68
N GLU A 201 -22.83 36.76 6.73
CA GLU A 201 -21.98 36.70 5.53
C GLU A 201 -22.50 35.71 4.48
N VAL A 202 -23.07 34.58 4.92
CA VAL A 202 -23.74 33.62 4.02
C VAL A 202 -24.96 34.28 3.37
N ASN A 203 -25.81 34.95 4.15
CA ASN A 203 -26.99 35.64 3.63
C ASN A 203 -26.62 36.79 2.68
N ASP A 204 -25.58 37.54 3.00
CA ASP A 204 -25.07 38.63 2.16
C ASP A 204 -24.53 38.09 0.83
N LEU A 205 -23.82 36.95 0.86
CA LEU A 205 -23.36 36.27 -0.35
C LEU A 205 -24.54 35.78 -1.19
N ILE A 206 -25.51 35.08 -0.60
CA ILE A 206 -26.70 34.56 -1.32
C ILE A 206 -27.50 35.70 -1.95
N ASN A 207 -27.62 36.83 -1.23
CA ASN A 207 -28.36 37.99 -1.72
C ASN A 207 -27.56 38.86 -2.68
N SER A 208 -26.25 38.63 -2.79
CA SER A 208 -25.37 39.40 -3.67
C SER A 208 -25.78 39.26 -5.14
N PRO A 209 -25.64 40.33 -5.95
CA PRO A 209 -25.88 40.26 -7.39
C PRO A 209 -25.04 39.18 -8.09
N TYR A 210 -23.82 38.93 -7.58
CA TYR A 210 -22.91 37.91 -8.09
C TYR A 210 -23.48 36.49 -7.96
N TYR A 211 -23.97 36.13 -6.77
CA TYR A 211 -24.51 34.80 -6.52
C TYR A 211 -25.84 34.57 -7.26
N LYS A 212 -26.68 35.61 -7.33
CA LYS A 212 -27.92 35.58 -8.12
C LYS A 212 -27.65 35.40 -9.61
N GLN A 213 -26.63 36.06 -10.16
CA GLN A 213 -26.26 35.93 -11.57
C GLN A 213 -25.68 34.55 -11.90
N LEU A 214 -24.89 33.96 -10.99
CA LEU A 214 -24.32 32.61 -11.16
C LEU A 214 -25.39 31.51 -11.21
N LEU A 215 -26.51 31.71 -10.51
CA LEU A 215 -27.62 30.75 -10.38
C LEU A 215 -28.92 31.24 -11.06
N SER A 216 -28.86 32.26 -11.93
CA SER A 216 -30.06 32.93 -12.44
C SER A 216 -31.01 32.03 -13.22
N ASP A 217 -30.53 30.89 -13.72
CA ASP A 217 -31.35 29.98 -14.51
C ASP A 217 -31.36 28.58 -13.89
N GLU A 218 -32.41 28.28 -13.12
CA GLU A 218 -32.72 26.92 -12.70
C GLU A 218 -33.64 26.27 -13.75
N TYR A 219 -33.17 25.21 -14.41
CA TYR A 219 -33.94 24.48 -15.40
C TYR A 219 -34.40 23.14 -14.83
N ARG A 220 -35.71 22.87 -14.88
CA ARG A 220 -36.25 21.53 -14.67
C ARG A 220 -36.29 20.79 -16.01
N VAL A 221 -35.30 19.94 -16.23
CA VAL A 221 -35.14 19.18 -17.49
C VAL A 221 -35.60 17.74 -17.29
N GLY A 222 -36.46 17.26 -18.21
CA GLY A 222 -36.74 15.84 -18.37
C GLY A 222 -35.79 15.22 -19.38
N HIS A 223 -35.35 13.97 -19.15
CA HIS A 223 -34.43 13.26 -20.06
C HIS A 223 -35.00 11.89 -20.42
N ILE A 224 -35.06 11.61 -21.72
CA ILE A 224 -35.37 10.29 -22.28
C ILE A 224 -34.09 9.78 -22.96
N LEU A 225 -33.62 8.62 -22.52
CA LEU A 225 -32.44 7.96 -23.08
C LEU A 225 -32.86 6.67 -23.78
N LEU A 226 -32.53 6.55 -25.07
CA LEU A 226 -32.61 5.29 -25.80
C LEU A 226 -31.22 4.63 -25.78
N SER A 227 -31.09 3.57 -24.98
CA SER A 227 -29.81 2.87 -24.83
C SER A 227 -29.48 2.05 -26.08
N ILE A 228 -28.24 2.20 -26.55
CA ILE A 228 -27.61 1.37 -27.59
C ILE A 228 -26.27 0.85 -27.02
N ALA A 229 -25.90 -0.38 -27.35
CA ALA A 229 -24.60 -0.94 -27.02
C ALA A 229 -23.54 -0.46 -28.02
N ASP A 230 -22.28 -0.39 -27.59
CA ASP A 230 -21.18 0.02 -28.48
C ASP A 230 -20.96 -0.97 -29.63
N GLU A 231 -21.29 -2.24 -29.42
CA GLU A 231 -21.18 -3.31 -30.41
C GLU A 231 -22.36 -3.35 -31.41
N ASP A 232 -23.39 -2.51 -31.21
CA ASP A 232 -24.56 -2.48 -32.07
C ASP A 232 -24.21 -2.06 -33.50
N ASP A 233 -24.81 -2.78 -34.46
CA ASP A 233 -24.62 -2.54 -35.88
C ASP A 233 -25.25 -1.22 -36.35
N GLN A 234 -24.86 -0.79 -37.55
CA GLN A 234 -25.31 0.49 -38.10
C GLN A 234 -26.83 0.55 -38.30
N ALA A 235 -27.49 -0.61 -38.48
CA ALA A 235 -28.93 -0.72 -38.62
C ALA A 235 -29.67 -0.49 -37.28
N ALA A 236 -29.17 -1.06 -36.19
CA ALA A 236 -29.69 -0.82 -34.84
C ALA A 236 -29.55 0.66 -34.45
N ARG A 237 -28.41 1.28 -34.78
CA ARG A 237 -28.18 2.72 -34.54
C ARG A 237 -29.11 3.62 -35.36
N SER A 238 -29.40 3.27 -36.61
CA SER A 238 -30.38 4.03 -37.40
C SER A 238 -31.80 3.90 -36.87
N ALA A 239 -32.21 2.69 -36.46
CA ALA A 239 -33.53 2.45 -35.90
C ALA A 239 -33.74 3.22 -34.58
N ALA A 240 -32.76 3.21 -33.68
CA ALA A 240 -32.81 3.98 -32.44
C ALA A 240 -32.91 5.50 -32.71
N ARG A 241 -32.24 5.99 -33.75
CA ARG A 241 -32.30 7.41 -34.14
C ARG A 241 -33.66 7.78 -34.73
N GLU A 242 -34.26 6.90 -35.53
CA GLU A 242 -35.62 7.10 -36.05
C GLU A 242 -36.65 7.15 -34.91
N ALA A 243 -36.58 6.20 -33.98
CA ALA A 243 -37.43 6.20 -32.79
C ALA A 243 -37.26 7.47 -31.93
N ALA A 244 -36.02 7.94 -31.73
CA ALA A 244 -35.76 9.20 -31.03
C ALA A 244 -36.40 10.40 -31.72
N ASN A 245 -36.31 10.47 -33.05
CA ASN A 245 -36.90 11.56 -33.82
C ASN A 245 -38.43 11.55 -33.76
N GLU A 246 -39.05 10.37 -33.77
CA GLU A 246 -40.50 10.21 -33.62
C GLU A 246 -40.95 10.69 -32.24
N ILE A 247 -40.27 10.28 -31.17
CA ILE A 247 -40.54 10.75 -29.80
C ILE A 247 -40.42 12.29 -29.74
N VAL A 248 -39.36 12.87 -30.32
CA VAL A 248 -39.17 14.33 -30.36
C VAL A 248 -40.30 15.01 -31.12
N ALA A 249 -40.77 14.44 -32.23
CA ALA A 249 -41.88 14.99 -33.00
C ALA A 249 -43.18 14.98 -32.17
N SER A 250 -43.53 13.85 -31.54
CA SER A 250 -44.72 13.74 -30.69
C SER A 250 -44.67 14.68 -29.48
N LEU A 251 -43.51 14.82 -28.83
CA LEU A 251 -43.34 15.74 -27.71
C LEU A 251 -43.47 17.21 -28.15
N ARG A 252 -43.01 17.57 -29.35
CA ARG A 252 -43.20 18.92 -29.91
C ARG A 252 -44.65 19.21 -30.30
N GLU A 253 -45.42 18.17 -30.63
CA GLU A 253 -46.86 18.26 -30.91
C GLU A 253 -47.72 18.31 -29.63
N GLY A 254 -47.11 18.21 -28.45
CA GLY A 254 -47.78 18.36 -27.15
C GLY A 254 -48.13 17.05 -26.46
N ALA A 255 -47.53 15.93 -26.85
CA ALA A 255 -47.59 14.70 -26.05
C ALA A 255 -46.96 14.92 -24.66
N ASP A 256 -47.46 14.20 -23.65
CA ASP A 256 -46.91 14.27 -22.30
C ASP A 256 -45.48 13.72 -22.27
N PHE A 257 -44.62 14.38 -21.50
CA PHE A 257 -43.22 13.97 -21.32
C PHE A 257 -43.08 12.88 -20.23
N ALA A 258 -44.06 12.79 -19.32
CA ALA A 258 -44.04 11.93 -18.15
C ALA A 258 -44.29 10.44 -18.44
#